data_AF-A0A352WH41-F1
#
_entry.id   AF-A0A352WH41-F1
#
_cell.length_a   1.000
_cell.length_b   1.000
_cell.length_c   1.000
_cell.angle_alpha   90.00
_cell.angle_beta   90.00
_cell.angle_gamma   90.00
#
_symmetry.space_group_name_H-M   'P 1'
#
loop_
_entity.id
_entity.type
_entity.pdbx_description
1 polymer ?
#
loop_
_entity_poly.entity_id
_entity_poly.type
_entity_poly.pdbx_seq_one_letter_code
_entity_poly.pdbx_strand_id
1 'polypeptide(L)'
;MNNINIPKKLNIKTIENSDGTVVPFIYSNLLNRYNDKIIHGYATRLGGVSRGYLSSMNFGVERGDTEENVAENHRRFAQALGYDEKRLIFSKQYHTDHVR
;
A
#
# COMPACT_ATOMS: atom_id res chain seq x y z
N MET A 1 -23.99 -23.81 -7.44
CA MET A 1 -23.23 -22.55 -7.46
C MET A 1 -22.86 -22.23 -6.02
N ASN A 2 -21.57 -22.30 -5.67
CA ASN A 2 -21.12 -22.14 -4.29
C ASN A 2 -21.33 -20.68 -3.85
N ASN A 3 -22.13 -20.50 -2.80
CA ASN A 3 -22.29 -19.22 -2.13
C ASN A 3 -20.96 -18.81 -1.50
N ILE A 4 -20.23 -17.93 -2.18
CA ILE A 4 -19.07 -17.25 -1.60
C ILE A 4 -19.62 -16.27 -0.58
N ASN A 5 -19.45 -16.60 0.70
CA ASN A 5 -19.75 -15.71 1.81
C ASN A 5 -18.78 -14.52 1.75
N ILE A 6 -19.23 -13.36 1.27
CA ILE A 6 -18.39 -12.15 1.18
C ILE A 6 -18.16 -11.66 2.63
N PRO A 7 -16.93 -11.72 3.15
CA PRO A 7 -16.69 -11.33 4.54
C PRO A 7 -16.86 -9.81 4.70
N LYS A 8 -17.35 -9.42 5.88
CA LYS A 8 -17.38 -8.07 6.51
C LYS A 8 -16.87 -6.88 5.66
N LYS A 9 -17.69 -5.82 5.60
CA LYS A 9 -17.35 -4.47 5.08
C LYS A 9 -15.89 -4.11 5.37
N LEU A 10 -15.09 -3.92 4.31
CA LEU A 10 -13.67 -3.55 4.39
C LEU A 10 -13.52 -2.22 5.12
N ASN A 11 -12.61 -2.14 6.10
CA ASN A 11 -12.30 -0.86 6.75
C ASN A 11 -11.31 -0.10 5.86
N ILE A 12 -11.82 0.92 5.18
CA ILE A 12 -11.04 1.77 4.27
C ILE A 12 -10.90 3.15 4.91
N LYS A 13 -9.69 3.69 4.88
CA LYS A 13 -9.42 5.10 5.16
C LYS A 13 -8.91 5.76 3.89
N THR A 14 -9.32 7.01 3.67
CA THR A 14 -8.90 7.81 2.53
C THR A 14 -8.22 9.05 3.07
N ILE A 15 -6.98 9.28 2.65
CA ILE A 15 -6.18 10.45 3.02
C ILE A 15 -5.87 11.26 1.76
N GLU A 16 -6.00 12.57 1.87
CA GLU A 16 -5.50 13.51 0.87
C GLU A 16 -4.08 13.93 1.28
N ASN A 17 -3.11 13.67 0.41
CA ASN A 17 -1.73 14.05 0.59
C ASN A 17 -1.52 15.54 0.31
N SER A 18 -0.36 16.07 0.68
CA SER A 18 -0.03 17.50 0.47
C SER A 18 0.02 17.91 -1.00
N ASP A 19 0.19 16.97 -1.92
CA ASP A 19 0.15 17.19 -3.36
C ASP A 19 -1.27 17.07 -3.96
N GLY A 20 -2.30 16.98 -3.10
CA GLY A 20 -3.71 16.82 -3.48
C GLY A 20 -4.09 15.40 -3.90
N THR A 21 -3.16 14.44 -3.82
CA THR A 21 -3.45 13.06 -4.23
C THR A 21 -4.26 12.34 -3.16
N VAL A 22 -5.32 11.64 -3.59
CA VAL A 22 -6.20 10.90 -2.70
C VAL A 22 -5.76 9.43 -2.67
N VAL A 23 -5.30 8.97 -1.50
CA VAL A 23 -4.77 7.63 -1.29
C VAL A 23 -5.68 6.83 -0.37
N PRO A 24 -6.53 5.93 -0.91
CA PRO A 24 -7.30 5.02 -0.09
C PRO A 24 -6.49 3.77 0.25
N PHE A 25 -6.58 3.35 1.52
CA PHE A 25 -5.93 2.14 2.02
C PHE A 25 -6.85 1.39 2.98
N ILE A 26 -6.65 0.07 3.04
CA ILE A 26 -7.37 -0.81 3.95
C ILE A 26 -6.60 -0.90 5.26
N TYR A 27 -7.30 -1.01 6.37
CA TYR A 27 -6.69 -1.26 7.68
C TYR A 27 -7.40 -2.36 8.45
N SER A 28 -6.65 -3.05 9.31
CA SER A 28 -7.17 -4.07 10.21
C SER A 28 -7.67 -3.46 11.52
N ASN A 29 -8.91 -3.76 11.91
CA ASN A 29 -9.43 -3.36 13.24
C ASN A 29 -8.67 -4.05 14.38
N LEU A 30 -8.10 -5.24 14.15
CA LEU A 30 -7.29 -5.93 15.15
C LEU A 30 -6.03 -5.12 15.48
N LEU A 31 -5.35 -4.63 14.44
CA LEU A 31 -4.12 -3.84 14.57
C LEU A 31 -4.40 -2.38 14.98
N ASN A 32 -5.51 -1.81 14.51
CA ASN A 32 -5.90 -0.43 14.82
C ASN A 32 -6.18 -0.18 16.31
N ARG A 33 -6.35 -1.24 17.11
CA ARG A 33 -6.39 -1.15 18.58
C ARG A 33 -5.09 -0.64 19.20
N TYR A 34 -3.99 -0.63 18.45
CA TYR A 34 -2.65 -0.22 18.88
C TYR A 34 -2.11 0.94 18.03
N ASN A 35 -2.98 1.78 17.48
CA ASN A 35 -2.60 2.88 16.57
C ASN A 35 -1.69 3.95 17.22
N ASP A 36 -1.57 3.94 18.55
CA ASP A 36 -0.61 4.71 19.33
C ASP A 36 0.82 4.14 19.28
N LYS A 37 0.98 2.89 18.83
CA LYS A 37 2.26 2.14 18.84
C LYS A 37 2.67 1.61 17.48
N ILE A 38 1.72 1.32 16.60
CA ILE A 38 1.98 0.75 15.28
C ILE A 38 1.34 1.59 14.17
N ILE A 39 2.07 1.69 13.07
CA ILE A 39 1.56 2.22 11.80
C ILE A 39 1.38 1.03 10.88
N HIS A 40 0.16 0.81 10.38
CA HIS A 40 -0.15 -0.28 9.47
C HIS A 40 -1.18 0.13 8.43
N GLY A 41 -1.09 -0.48 7.25
CA GLY A 41 -2.08 -0.36 6.20
C GLY A 41 -1.77 -1.31 5.05
N TYR A 42 -2.82 -1.63 4.30
CA TYR A 42 -2.74 -2.42 3.09
C TYR A 42 -3.12 -1.51 1.93
N ALA A 43 -2.20 -1.32 0.99
CA ALA A 43 -2.43 -0.46 -0.16
C ALA A 43 -3.57 -0.98 -1.05
N THR A 44 -4.23 -0.04 -1.73
CA THR A 44 -5.06 -0.35 -2.90
C THR A 44 -4.29 -0.02 -4.17
N ARG A 45 -4.88 -0.25 -5.35
CA ARG A 45 -4.30 0.19 -6.64
C ARG A 45 -4.47 1.69 -6.92
N LEU A 46 -5.16 2.44 -6.06
CA LEU A 46 -5.54 3.84 -6.29
C LEU A 46 -4.55 4.81 -5.63
N GLY A 47 -4.45 6.03 -6.19
CA GLY A 47 -3.67 7.14 -5.62
C GLY A 47 -2.20 7.21 -6.05
N GLY A 48 -1.74 6.33 -6.94
CA GLY A 48 -0.36 6.37 -7.44
C GLY A 48 -0.19 7.09 -8.78
N VAL A 49 1.01 6.99 -9.37
CA VAL A 49 1.39 7.66 -10.63
C VAL A 49 1.61 6.71 -11.81
N SER A 50 1.69 5.41 -11.56
CA SER A 50 1.92 4.40 -12.60
C SER A 50 0.78 4.39 -13.62
N ARG A 51 1.07 3.94 -14.85
CA ARG A 51 0.14 4.00 -15.98
C ARG A 51 -0.16 2.63 -16.58
N GLY A 52 -1.16 2.57 -17.45
CA GLY A 52 -1.55 1.36 -18.17
C GLY A 52 -1.97 0.25 -17.21
N TYR A 53 -1.52 -0.99 -17.48
CA TYR A 53 -1.87 -2.14 -16.65
C TYR A 53 -1.28 -2.07 -15.23
N LEU A 54 -0.25 -1.24 -15.02
CA LEU A 54 0.37 -0.96 -13.72
C LEU A 54 -0.36 0.16 -12.95
N SER A 55 -1.36 0.80 -13.54
CA SER A 55 -2.06 1.94 -12.93
C SER A 55 -2.76 1.57 -11.61
N SER A 56 -2.69 2.35 -10.54
CA SER A 56 -1.93 3.60 -10.36
C SER A 56 -0.83 3.47 -9.30
N MET A 57 -1.07 2.67 -8.27
CA MET A 57 -0.16 2.45 -7.13
C MET A 57 0.59 1.13 -7.29
N ASN A 58 1.70 1.15 -8.03
CA ASN A 58 2.59 0.00 -8.19
C ASN A 58 3.87 0.17 -7.36
N PHE A 59 4.26 -0.88 -6.63
CA PHE A 59 5.43 -0.87 -5.74
C PHE A 59 6.60 -1.72 -6.27
N GLY A 60 6.54 -2.18 -7.52
CA GLY A 60 7.56 -3.08 -8.07
C GLY A 60 8.03 -2.65 -9.45
N VAL A 61 9.35 -2.47 -9.59
CA VAL A 61 10.01 -2.15 -10.87
C VAL A 61 10.10 -3.36 -11.81
N GLU A 62 10.09 -4.57 -11.26
CA GLU A 62 10.29 -5.87 -11.94
C GLU A 62 9.31 -6.14 -13.10
N ARG A 63 8.21 -5.38 -13.18
CA ARG A 63 7.17 -5.49 -14.21
C ARG A 63 7.28 -4.40 -15.29
N GLY A 64 8.42 -3.71 -15.36
CA GLY A 64 8.66 -2.67 -16.37
C GLY A 64 8.03 -1.31 -16.04
N ASP A 65 7.83 -1.01 -14.76
CA ASP A 65 7.60 0.37 -14.33
C ASP A 65 8.93 1.11 -14.19
N THR A 66 8.88 2.43 -14.15
CA THR A 66 10.09 3.23 -13.88
C THR A 66 10.38 3.30 -12.38
N GLU A 67 11.65 3.45 -12.02
CA GLU A 67 12.06 3.59 -10.62
C GLU A 67 11.44 4.84 -9.99
N GLU A 68 11.29 5.92 -10.75
CA GLU A 68 10.70 7.19 -10.30
C GLU A 68 9.22 7.01 -9.96
N ASN A 69 8.45 6.29 -10.78
CA ASN A 69 7.04 6.02 -10.51
C ASN A 69 6.88 5.18 -9.24
N VAL A 70 7.72 4.14 -9.09
CA VAL A 70 7.67 3.26 -7.93
C VAL A 70 8.08 3.99 -6.65
N ALA A 71 9.14 4.81 -6.71
CA ALA A 71 9.58 5.63 -5.59
C ALA A 71 8.49 6.65 -5.18
N GLU A 72 7.85 7.31 -6.14
CA GLU A 72 6.75 8.24 -5.90
C GLU A 72 5.53 7.54 -5.29
N ASN A 73 5.19 6.34 -5.76
CA ASN A 73 4.12 5.54 -5.16
C ASN A 73 4.43 5.20 -3.69
N HIS A 74 5.67 4.80 -3.38
CA HIS A 74 6.10 4.59 -2.00
C HIS A 74 5.99 5.86 -1.16
N ARG A 75 6.43 7.01 -1.69
CA ARG A 75 6.32 8.31 -1.00
C ARG A 75 4.87 8.66 -0.70
N ARG A 76 3.97 8.54 -1.68
CA ARG A 76 2.53 8.84 -1.50
C ARG A 76 1.87 7.94 -0.48
N PHE A 77 2.19 6.66 -0.50
CA PHE A 77 1.62 5.71 0.45
C PHE A 77 2.18 5.91 1.87
N ALA A 78 3.48 6.21 1.98
CA ALA A 78 4.13 6.56 3.24
C ALA A 78 3.53 7.81 3.88
N GLN A 79 3.32 8.86 3.09
CA GLN A 79 2.66 10.09 3.52
C GLN A 79 1.23 9.82 4.03
N ALA A 80 0.45 9.02 3.30
CA ALA A 80 -0.92 8.69 3.67
C ALA A 80 -1.00 7.90 4.99
N LEU A 81 -0.03 7.03 5.27
CA LEU A 81 0.04 6.24 6.51
C LEU A 81 0.77 6.94 7.66
N GLY A 82 1.60 7.94 7.37
CA GLY A 82 2.36 8.70 8.36
C GLY A 82 3.68 8.04 8.78
N TYR A 83 4.37 7.32 7.88
CA TYR A 83 5.72 6.79 8.14
C TYR A 83 6.77 7.41 7.18
N ASP A 84 8.04 7.29 7.56
CA ASP A 84 9.18 7.77 6.76
C ASP A 84 9.53 6.77 5.65
N GLU A 85 9.38 7.17 4.39
CA GLU A 85 9.66 6.33 3.23
C GLU A 85 11.13 5.88 3.14
N LYS A 86 12.05 6.64 3.72
CA LYS A 86 13.50 6.34 3.69
C LYS A 86 13.87 5.20 4.63
N ARG A 87 12.96 4.78 5.51
CA ARG A 87 13.12 3.67 6.44
C ARG A 87 12.48 2.38 5.94
N LEU A 88 11.99 2.36 4.70
CA LEU A 88 11.44 1.17 4.09
C LEU A 88 12.55 0.13 3.82
N ILE A 89 12.28 -1.11 4.19
CA ILE A 89 13.14 -2.26 3.92
C ILE A 89 12.29 -3.29 3.18
N PHE A 90 12.77 -3.73 2.02
CA PHE A 90 12.10 -4.74 1.20
C PHE A 90 12.96 -6.00 1.09
N SER A 91 12.29 -7.14 1.16
CA SER A 91 12.89 -8.42 0.84
C SER A 91 12.67 -8.75 -0.64
N LYS A 92 13.63 -9.45 -1.25
CA LYS A 92 13.40 -10.05 -2.57
C LYS A 92 12.56 -11.32 -2.43
N GLN A 93 11.37 -11.32 -3.01
CA GLN A 93 10.39 -12.39 -2.82
C GLN A 93 10.62 -13.52 -3.85
N TYR A 94 11.00 -14.71 -3.36
CA TYR A 94 11.26 -15.89 -4.20
C TYR A 94 10.28 -17.05 -3.97
N HIS A 95 9.15 -16.81 -3.28
CA HIS A 95 8.23 -17.88 -2.86
C HIS A 95 8.91 -18.97 -2.01
N THR A 96 9.79 -18.54 -1.09
CA THR A 96 10.46 -19.39 -0.10
C THR A 96 10.06 -18.95 1.31
N ASP A 97 10.46 -19.70 2.33
CA ASP A 97 10.11 -19.52 3.74
C ASP A 97 11.24 -18.87 4.57
N HIS A 98 12.28 -18.33 3.93
CA HIS A 98 13.39 -17.71 4.62
C HIS A 98 13.00 -16.38 5.30
N VAL A 99 13.36 -16.25 6.59
CA VAL A 99 13.25 -15.01 7.38
C VAL A 99 14.65 -14.58 7.81
N ARG A 100 15.02 -13.32 7.58
CA ARG A 100 16.33 -12.74 7.88
C ARG A 100 16.21 -11.30 8.35
#